data_AF-A0A0P9DFM6-F1
#
_entry.id   AF-A0A0P9DFM6-F1
#
_cell.length_a   1.000
_cell.length_b   1.000
_cell.length_c   1.000
_cell.angle_alpha   90.00
_cell.angle_beta   90.00
_cell.angle_gamma   90.00
#
_symmetry.space_group_name_H-M   'P 1'
#
loop_
_entity.id
_entity.type
_entity.pdbx_description
1 polymer ?
#
loop_
_entity_poly.entity_id
_entity_poly.type
_entity_poly.pdbx_seq_one_letter_code
_entity_poly.pdbx_strand_id
1 'polypeptide(L)'
;MNVPPAVPEEVCLAFANTVHWHASDHPLEMVRSYAELLAWEKEVGLLSAPEAAQLAELAAAQPSAAAEVWRRAAALREAGYRVFVAQIAGEVAAPGDLALLNTELAAALAHAELQPGAAGFGWGWASAPRLERVLWPIVRSAATLLTDSALPERVG
;
A
#
# COMPACT_ATOMS: atom_id res chain seq x y z
N MET A 1 0.87 25.66 9.54
CA MET A 1 1.40 24.33 9.94
C MET A 1 0.47 23.29 9.35
N ASN A 2 0.90 22.60 8.31
CA ASN A 2 0.09 21.61 7.61
C ASN A 2 0.34 20.26 8.28
N VAL A 3 -0.58 19.80 9.11
CA VAL A 3 -0.57 18.42 9.58
C VAL A 3 -0.87 17.57 8.35
N PRO A 4 0.02 16.67 7.90
CA PRO A 4 -0.35 15.73 6.85
C PRO A 4 -1.56 14.94 7.36
N PRO A 5 -2.65 14.80 6.59
CA PRO A 5 -3.82 14.07 7.04
C PRO A 5 -3.38 12.68 7.51
N ALA A 6 -4.00 12.19 8.59
CA ALA A 6 -3.84 10.80 8.98
C ALA A 6 -4.02 9.93 7.73
N VAL A 7 -3.07 9.03 7.46
CA VAL A 7 -3.19 8.05 6.38
C VAL A 7 -4.58 7.42 6.54
N PRO A 8 -5.52 7.59 5.58
CA PRO A 8 -6.85 7.02 5.73
C PRO A 8 -6.71 5.54 6.04
N GLU A 9 -7.40 5.04 7.07
CA GLU A 9 -7.28 3.63 7.51
C GLU A 9 -7.54 2.65 6.34
N GLU A 10 -8.23 3.11 5.31
CA GLU A 10 -8.60 2.40 4.10
C GLU A 10 -7.62 2.53 2.92
N VAL A 11 -6.38 3.02 3.06
CA VAL A 11 -5.45 3.15 1.91
C VAL A 11 -5.23 1.82 1.17
N CYS A 12 -5.12 0.71 1.90
CA CYS A 12 -5.06 -0.62 1.27
C CYS A 12 -6.33 -0.97 0.47
N LEU A 13 -7.51 -0.55 0.94
CA LEU A 13 -8.79 -0.73 0.24
C LEU A 13 -8.92 0.22 -0.95
N ALA A 14 -8.51 1.48 -0.82
CA ALA A 14 -8.43 2.44 -1.91
C ALA A 14 -7.50 1.93 -3.02
N PHE A 15 -6.38 1.30 -2.63
CA PHE A 15 -5.49 0.64 -3.58
C PHE A 15 -6.12 -0.59 -4.22
N ALA A 16 -6.78 -1.45 -3.45
CA ALA A 16 -7.55 -2.59 -3.99
C ALA A 16 -8.62 -2.14 -5.00
N ASN A 17 -9.27 -1.01 -4.73
CA ASN A 17 -10.27 -0.38 -5.61
C ASN A 17 -9.68 0.28 -6.87
N THR A 18 -8.35 0.30 -7.05
CA THR A 18 -7.73 0.66 -8.34
C THR A 18 -7.92 -0.38 -9.42
N VAL A 19 -8.41 -1.57 -9.06
CA VAL A 19 -8.92 -2.56 -9.98
C VAL A 19 -10.42 -2.67 -9.78
N HIS A 20 -11.17 -2.47 -10.86
CA HIS A 20 -12.60 -2.72 -10.89
C HIS A 20 -12.87 -4.09 -11.50
N TRP A 21 -14.00 -4.70 -11.11
CA TRP A 21 -14.45 -6.00 -11.63
C TRP A 21 -13.46 -7.15 -11.38
N HIS A 22 -12.88 -7.19 -10.17
CA HIS A 22 -11.95 -8.23 -9.69
C HIS A 22 -12.40 -9.67 -10.00
N ALA A 23 -13.71 -9.93 -9.95
CA ALA A 23 -14.30 -11.26 -10.18
C ALA A 23 -14.75 -11.51 -11.64
N SER A 24 -14.44 -10.63 -12.58
CA SER A 24 -14.84 -10.75 -14.00
C SER A 24 -13.69 -11.19 -14.90
N ASP A 25 -14.01 -11.66 -16.11
CA ASP A 25 -13.02 -11.98 -17.15
C ASP A 25 -12.30 -10.74 -17.72
N HIS A 26 -12.73 -9.52 -17.34
CA HIS A 26 -12.21 -8.24 -17.84
C HIS A 26 -11.96 -7.23 -16.70
N PRO A 27 -10.99 -7.49 -15.80
CA PRO A 27 -10.64 -6.53 -14.76
C PRO A 27 -10.12 -5.23 -15.37
N LEU A 28 -10.59 -4.09 -14.86
CA LEU A 28 -10.12 -2.77 -15.28
C LEU A 28 -9.10 -2.25 -14.25
N GLU A 29 -7.82 -2.34 -14.62
CA GLU A 29 -6.72 -1.86 -13.80
C GLU A 29 -6.37 -0.40 -14.12
N MET A 30 -6.50 0.49 -13.13
CA MET A 30 -6.20 1.92 -13.25
C MET A 30 -4.74 2.26 -12.98
N VAL A 31 -4.05 1.46 -12.16
CA VAL A 31 -2.62 1.60 -11.84
C VAL A 31 -1.86 0.43 -12.44
N ARG A 32 -1.21 0.64 -13.57
CA ARG A 32 -0.57 -0.39 -14.43
C ARG A 32 0.94 -0.18 -14.60
N SER A 33 1.50 0.83 -13.94
CA SER A 33 2.92 1.12 -13.95
C SER A 33 3.36 1.80 -12.66
N TYR A 34 4.68 1.81 -12.42
CA TYR A 34 5.26 2.54 -11.29
C TYR A 34 4.96 4.06 -11.38
N ALA A 35 4.93 4.63 -12.58
CA ALA A 35 4.59 6.04 -12.77
C ALA A 35 3.12 6.34 -12.44
N GLU A 36 2.20 5.46 -12.83
CA GLU A 36 0.79 5.55 -12.46
C GLU A 36 0.59 5.34 -10.94
N LEU A 37 1.41 4.48 -10.31
CA LEU A 37 1.41 4.29 -8.86
C LEU A 37 1.83 5.59 -8.13
N LEU A 38 2.91 6.25 -8.56
CA LEU A 38 3.32 7.55 -8.00
C LEU A 38 2.23 8.62 -8.20
N ALA A 39 1.56 8.62 -9.34
CA ALA A 39 0.47 9.57 -9.61
C ALA A 39 -0.71 9.34 -8.65
N TRP A 40 -1.11 8.08 -8.46
CA TRP A 40 -2.16 7.68 -7.52
C TRP A 40 -1.78 8.02 -6.07
N GLU A 41 -0.57 7.68 -5.62
CA GLU A 41 -0.13 7.99 -4.25
C GLU A 41 -0.10 9.49 -3.95
N LYS A 42 0.22 10.31 -4.94
CA LYS A 42 0.13 11.78 -4.82
C LYS A 42 -1.32 12.24 -4.71
N GLU A 43 -2.24 11.63 -5.48
CA GLU A 43 -3.67 11.96 -5.46
C GLU A 43 -4.32 11.62 -4.10
N VAL A 44 -3.99 10.46 -3.54
CA VAL A 44 -4.50 10.04 -2.21
C VAL A 44 -3.71 10.63 -1.03
N GLY A 45 -2.70 11.46 -1.30
CA GLY A 45 -1.95 12.20 -0.28
C GLY A 45 -0.87 11.42 0.46
N LEU A 46 -0.46 10.25 -0.03
CA LEU A 46 0.64 9.46 0.53
C LEU A 46 2.03 10.02 0.18
N LEU A 47 2.14 10.68 -0.97
CA LEU A 47 3.36 11.35 -1.41
C LEU A 47 3.11 12.84 -1.61
N SER A 48 4.03 13.66 -1.11
CA SER A 48 4.13 15.05 -1.53
C SER A 48 4.70 15.15 -2.96
N ALA A 49 4.47 16.28 -3.63
CA ALA A 49 5.00 16.52 -4.97
C ALA A 49 6.55 16.40 -5.05
N PRO A 50 7.34 16.91 -4.08
CA PRO A 50 8.79 16.71 -4.06
C PRO A 50 9.19 15.24 -3.94
N GLU A 51 8.52 14.46 -3.10
CA GLU A 51 8.82 13.02 -2.91
C GLU A 51 8.51 12.22 -4.17
N ALA A 52 7.36 12.48 -4.81
CA ALA A 52 7.00 11.86 -6.07
C ALA A 52 8.01 12.18 -7.19
N ALA A 53 8.51 13.42 -7.25
CA ALA A 53 9.53 13.82 -8.22
C ALA A 53 10.86 13.09 -7.99
N GLN A 54 11.33 12.99 -6.74
CA GLN A 54 12.55 12.25 -6.40
C GLN A 54 12.44 10.76 -6.76
N LEU A 55 11.28 10.15 -6.49
CA LEU A 55 11.03 8.74 -6.86
C LEU A 55 10.92 8.56 -8.37
N ALA A 56 10.38 9.53 -9.10
CA ALA A 56 10.33 9.48 -10.56
C ALA A 56 11.74 9.56 -11.18
N GLU A 57 12.62 10.42 -10.65
CA GLU A 57 14.02 10.49 -11.06
C GLU A 57 14.76 9.17 -10.77
N LEU A 58 14.55 8.60 -9.57
CA LEU A 58 15.12 7.31 -9.20
C LEU A 58 14.63 6.17 -10.10
N ALA A 59 13.34 6.17 -10.43
CA ALA A 59 12.73 5.17 -11.31
C ALA A 59 13.24 5.31 -12.76
N ALA A 60 13.46 6.54 -13.24
CA ALA A 60 14.07 6.78 -14.54
C ALA A 60 15.52 6.28 -14.61
N ALA A 61 16.27 6.39 -13.51
CA ALA A 61 17.61 5.84 -13.40
C ALA A 61 17.64 4.30 -13.26
N GLN A 62 16.56 3.69 -12.75
CA GLN A 62 16.47 2.26 -12.45
C GLN A 62 15.16 1.63 -12.95
N PRO A 63 14.88 1.65 -14.27
CA PRO A 63 13.57 1.28 -14.81
C PRO A 63 13.18 -0.17 -14.55
N SER A 64 14.15 -1.10 -14.58
CA SER A 64 13.89 -2.51 -14.29
C SER A 64 13.50 -2.75 -12.82
N ALA A 65 14.16 -2.05 -11.89
CA ALA A 65 13.82 -2.12 -10.47
C ALA A 65 12.46 -1.49 -10.19
N ALA A 66 12.14 -0.35 -10.81
CA ALA A 66 10.83 0.28 -10.67
C ALA A 66 9.70 -0.61 -11.19
N ALA A 67 9.91 -1.29 -12.32
CA ALA A 67 8.96 -2.26 -12.85
C ALA A 67 8.76 -3.48 -11.92
N GLU A 68 9.82 -3.92 -11.23
CA GLU A 68 9.72 -4.99 -10.23
C GLU A 68 8.94 -4.54 -8.99
N VAL A 69 9.20 -3.34 -8.48
CA VAL A 69 8.42 -2.78 -7.36
C VAL A 69 6.95 -2.65 -7.73
N TRP A 70 6.64 -2.24 -8.97
CA TRP A 70 5.27 -2.24 -9.43
C TRP A 70 4.67 -3.66 -9.43
N ARG A 71 5.32 -4.68 -10.01
CA ARG A 71 4.80 -6.06 -9.95
C ARG A 71 4.54 -6.54 -8.53
N ARG A 72 5.39 -6.18 -7.57
CA ARG A 72 5.19 -6.45 -6.15
C ARG A 72 3.96 -5.73 -5.59
N ALA A 73 3.75 -4.46 -5.94
CA ALA A 73 2.54 -3.73 -5.57
C ALA A 73 1.26 -4.40 -6.13
N ALA A 74 1.29 -4.81 -7.39
CA ALA A 74 0.18 -5.52 -8.02
C ALA A 74 -0.13 -6.83 -7.25
N ALA A 75 0.90 -7.64 -6.99
CA ALA A 75 0.75 -8.89 -6.27
C ALA A 75 0.26 -8.68 -4.83
N LEU A 76 0.75 -7.65 -4.14
CA LEU A 76 0.30 -7.22 -2.81
C LEU A 76 -1.18 -6.84 -2.81
N ARG A 77 -1.63 -6.09 -3.83
CA ARG A 77 -3.04 -5.70 -3.98
C ARG A 77 -3.94 -6.93 -4.08
N GLU A 78 -3.60 -7.86 -4.97
CA GLU A 78 -4.41 -9.05 -5.21
C GLU A 78 -4.41 -10.01 -4.02
N ALA A 79 -3.26 -10.20 -3.36
CA ALA A 79 -3.15 -11.00 -2.14
C ALA A 79 -3.96 -10.38 -0.99
N GLY A 80 -3.85 -9.05 -0.81
CA GLY A 80 -4.63 -8.30 0.17
C GLY A 80 -6.12 -8.48 -0.05
N TYR A 81 -6.60 -8.28 -1.29
CA TYR A 81 -8.01 -8.49 -1.64
C TYR A 81 -8.51 -9.89 -1.28
N ARG A 82 -7.80 -10.94 -1.70
CA ARG A 82 -8.19 -12.33 -1.38
C ARG A 82 -8.21 -12.61 0.12
N VAL A 83 -7.27 -12.07 0.88
CA VAL A 83 -7.21 -12.23 2.33
C VAL A 83 -8.40 -11.52 3.00
N PHE A 84 -8.73 -10.30 2.58
CA PHE A 84 -9.91 -9.59 3.08
C PHE A 84 -11.21 -10.35 2.77
N VAL A 85 -11.37 -10.84 1.55
CA VAL A 85 -12.53 -11.65 1.14
C VAL A 85 -12.66 -12.90 2.00
N ALA A 86 -11.58 -13.65 2.22
CA ALA A 86 -11.59 -14.83 3.07
C ALA A 86 -11.98 -14.49 4.52
N GLN A 87 -11.43 -13.41 5.09
CA GLN A 87 -11.76 -12.97 6.44
C GLN A 87 -13.24 -12.59 6.58
N ILE A 88 -13.80 -11.83 5.61
CA ILE A 88 -15.22 -11.45 5.60
C ILE A 88 -16.12 -12.67 5.48
N ALA A 89 -15.73 -13.67 4.68
CA ALA A 89 -16.45 -14.92 4.51
C ALA A 89 -16.32 -15.88 5.71
N GLY A 90 -15.49 -15.56 6.71
CA GLY A 90 -15.18 -16.46 7.82
C GLY A 90 -14.32 -17.67 7.42
N GLU A 91 -13.62 -17.57 6.29
CA GLU A 91 -12.75 -18.59 5.73
C GLU A 91 -11.28 -18.36 6.09
N VAL A 92 -10.46 -19.39 5.94
CA VAL A 92 -9.01 -19.29 6.13
C VAL A 92 -8.37 -18.76 4.86
N ALA A 93 -7.67 -17.63 4.97
CA ALA A 93 -6.90 -17.07 3.85
C ALA A 93 -5.84 -18.07 3.34
N ALA A 94 -5.60 -18.08 2.03
CA ALA A 94 -4.61 -18.95 1.43
C ALA A 94 -3.21 -18.68 2.03
N PRO A 95 -2.43 -19.71 2.42
CA PRO A 95 -1.13 -19.52 3.07
C PRO A 95 -0.14 -18.67 2.25
N GLY A 96 -0.20 -18.78 0.91
CA GLY A 96 0.65 -18.00 0.00
C GLY A 96 0.34 -16.50 0.03
N ASP A 97 -0.93 -16.12 0.09
CA ASP A 97 -1.35 -14.71 0.12
C ASP A 97 -0.95 -14.05 1.45
N LEU A 98 -1.15 -14.77 2.56
CA LEU A 98 -0.71 -14.30 3.87
C LEU A 98 0.82 -14.21 3.98
N ALA A 99 1.55 -15.17 3.40
CA ALA A 99 3.01 -15.13 3.37
C ALA A 99 3.54 -13.93 2.55
N LEU A 100 2.88 -13.57 1.45
CA LEU A 100 3.20 -12.39 0.66
C LEU A 100 3.01 -11.12 1.48
N LEU A 101 1.85 -10.94 2.11
CA LEU A 101 1.58 -9.81 3.00
C LEU A 101 2.63 -9.69 4.10
N ASN A 102 2.96 -10.79 4.76
CA ASN A 102 3.97 -10.81 5.82
C ASN A 102 5.37 -10.44 5.33
N THR A 103 5.74 -10.86 4.12
CA THR A 103 7.04 -10.53 3.51
C THR A 103 7.15 -9.02 3.25
N GLU A 104 6.12 -8.45 2.62
CA GLU A 104 6.08 -7.00 2.34
C GLU A 104 5.96 -6.18 3.63
N LEU A 105 5.20 -6.67 4.63
CA LEU A 105 5.08 -6.02 5.92
C LEU A 105 6.42 -5.98 6.67
N ALA A 106 7.16 -7.10 6.69
CA ALA A 106 8.47 -7.15 7.33
C ALA A 106 9.46 -6.18 6.66
N ALA A 107 9.47 -6.12 5.33
CA ALA A 107 10.29 -5.17 4.58
C ALA A 107 9.91 -3.72 4.88
N ALA A 108 8.62 -3.40 4.97
CA ALA A 108 8.16 -2.07 5.35
C ALA A 108 8.57 -1.71 6.78
N LEU A 109 8.31 -2.59 7.75
CA LEU A 109 8.61 -2.34 9.17
C LEU A 109 10.11 -2.17 9.44
N ALA A 110 11.00 -2.76 8.64
CA ALA A 110 12.44 -2.51 8.70
C ALA A 110 12.83 -1.05 8.40
N HIS A 111 11.93 -0.28 7.82
CA HIS A 111 12.10 1.14 7.51
C HIS A 111 11.12 2.06 8.27
N ALA A 112 10.29 1.51 9.15
CA ALA A 112 9.36 2.26 9.97
C ALA A 112 10.09 2.94 11.12
N GLU A 113 9.72 4.19 11.39
CA GLU A 113 10.27 4.98 12.48
C GLU A 113 9.16 5.65 13.28
N LEU A 114 9.37 5.83 14.58
CA LEU A 114 8.54 6.72 15.39
C LEU A 114 9.03 8.14 15.19
N GLN A 115 8.13 9.01 14.74
CA GLN A 115 8.41 10.42 14.50
C GLN A 115 7.54 11.29 15.42
N PRO A 116 8.05 12.41 15.96
CA PRO A 116 7.24 13.33 16.74
C PRO A 116 6.08 13.90 15.91
N GLY A 117 4.87 13.90 16.49
CA GLY A 117 3.65 14.45 15.92
C GLY A 117 2.95 15.40 16.90
N ALA A 118 1.81 15.97 16.48
CA ALA A 118 1.12 17.02 17.23
C ALA A 118 0.59 16.58 18.61
N ALA A 119 0.27 15.29 18.79
CA ALA A 119 -0.32 14.73 20.01
C ALA A 119 0.52 13.60 20.64
N GLY A 120 1.79 13.47 20.25
CA GLY A 120 2.67 12.38 20.72
C GLY A 120 3.59 11.89 19.61
N PHE A 121 3.77 10.57 19.51
CA PHE A 121 4.52 9.95 18.42
C PHE A 121 3.57 9.42 17.35
N GLY A 122 3.92 9.64 16.09
CA GLY A 122 3.29 9.02 14.93
C GLY A 122 4.27 8.06 14.26
N TRP A 123 3.74 7.23 13.37
CA TRP A 123 4.57 6.44 12.48
C TRP A 123 4.99 7.28 11.29
N GLY A 124 6.26 7.18 10.94
CA GLY A 124 6.83 7.67 9.69
C GLY A 124 7.77 6.64 9.10
N TRP A 125 8.50 7.06 8.07
CA TRP A 125 9.41 6.21 7.34
C TRP A 125 10.77 6.88 7.23
N ALA A 126 11.83 6.06 7.20
CA ALA A 126 13.19 6.54 6.94
C ALA A 126 13.24 7.35 5.64
N SER A 127 13.96 8.49 5.65
CA SER A 127 13.98 9.46 4.55
C SER A 127 14.80 9.04 3.32
N ALA A 128 15.48 7.88 3.38
CA ALA A 128 16.32 7.43 2.28
C ALA A 128 15.49 7.09 1.03
N PRO A 129 15.88 7.57 -0.17
CA PRO A 129 15.15 7.31 -1.40
C PRO A 129 15.24 5.83 -1.76
N ARG A 130 14.09 5.14 -1.73
CA ARG A 130 13.92 3.73 -2.08
C ARG A 130 12.67 3.59 -2.93
N LEU A 131 12.74 2.83 -4.02
CA LEU A 131 11.59 2.62 -4.89
C LEU A 131 10.46 1.91 -4.13
N GLU A 132 10.81 1.00 -3.22
CA GLU A 132 9.90 0.20 -2.43
C GLU A 132 9.04 1.01 -1.46
N ARG A 133 9.39 2.29 -1.19
CA ARG A 133 8.68 3.10 -0.18
C ARG A 133 7.20 3.30 -0.47
N VAL A 134 6.81 3.19 -1.73
CA VAL A 134 5.41 3.23 -2.20
C VAL A 134 4.58 2.08 -1.58
N LEU A 135 5.20 0.92 -1.33
CA LEU A 135 4.51 -0.23 -0.75
C LEU A 135 4.24 -0.10 0.74
N TRP A 136 5.07 0.66 1.46
CA TRP A 136 5.10 0.67 2.93
C TRP A 136 3.80 1.16 3.57
N PRO A 137 3.23 2.33 3.19
CA PRO A 137 1.95 2.76 3.75
C PRO A 137 0.81 1.81 3.38
N ILE A 138 0.84 1.20 2.20
CA ILE A 138 -0.19 0.27 1.70
C ILE A 138 -0.21 -1.00 2.56
N VAL A 139 0.93 -1.69 2.71
CA VAL A 139 1.00 -2.94 3.47
C VAL A 139 0.77 -2.72 4.96
N ARG A 140 1.21 -1.58 5.50
CA ARG A 140 0.94 -1.22 6.89
C ARG A 140 -0.54 -0.95 7.13
N SER A 141 -1.23 -0.27 6.21
CA SER A 141 -2.69 -0.09 6.27
C SER A 141 -3.40 -1.44 6.21
N ALA A 142 -2.97 -2.35 5.33
CA ALA A 142 -3.55 -3.70 5.24
C ALA A 142 -3.40 -4.47 6.56
N ALA A 143 -2.19 -4.47 7.15
CA ALA A 143 -1.94 -5.13 8.43
C ALA A 143 -2.80 -4.55 9.56
N THR A 144 -2.86 -3.21 9.68
CA THR A 144 -3.72 -2.54 10.66
C THR A 144 -5.17 -3.01 10.53
N LEU A 145 -5.71 -2.96 9.31
CA LEU A 145 -7.09 -3.34 9.03
C LEU A 145 -7.35 -4.83 9.37
N LEU A 146 -6.51 -5.74 8.90
CA LEU A 146 -6.64 -7.19 9.18
C LEU A 146 -6.61 -7.53 10.68
N THR A 147 -5.86 -6.76 11.46
CA THR A 147 -5.74 -6.94 12.92
C THR A 147 -6.77 -6.16 13.73
N ASP A 148 -7.54 -5.28 13.09
CA ASP A 148 -8.64 -4.56 13.73
C ASP A 148 -9.87 -5.48 13.80
N SER A 149 -10.31 -5.75 15.03
CA SER A 149 -11.49 -6.56 15.34
C SER A 149 -12.81 -6.02 14.78
N ALA A 150 -12.88 -4.78 14.31
CA ALA A 150 -14.10 -4.14 13.77
C ALA A 150 -14.30 -4.31 12.25
N LEU A 151 -13.45 -5.05 11.55
CA LEU A 151 -13.49 -5.22 10.10
C LEU A 151 -14.87 -5.60 9.50
N PRO A 152 -15.69 -6.50 10.09
CA PRO A 152 -16.97 -6.92 9.51
C PRO A 152 -18.00 -5.80 9.29
N GLU A 153 -17.93 -4.71 10.05
CA GLU A 153 -18.89 -3.58 9.94
C GLU A 153 -18.48 -2.54 8.90
N ARG A 154 -17.25 -2.59 8.38
CA ARG A 154 -16.65 -1.53 7.54
C ARG A 154 -16.54 -1.88 6.05
N VAL A 155 -16.80 -3.13 5.70
CA VAL A 155 -16.74 -3.68 4.32
C VAL A 155 -18.10 -4.19 3.82
N GLY A 156 -19.17 -3.93 4.57
CA GLY A 156 -20.57 -4.24 4.21
C GLY A 156 -21.29 -3.08 3.55
#